data_AF-A0A1T4SME9-F1
#
_entry.id   AF-A0A1T4SME9-F1
#
_cell.length_a   1.000
_cell.length_b   1.000
_cell.length_c   1.000
_cell.angle_alpha   90.00
_cell.angle_beta   90.00
_cell.angle_gamma   90.00
#
_symmetry.space_group_name_H-M   'P 1'
#
loop_
_entity.id
_entity.type
_entity.pdbx_description
1 polymer ?
#
loop_
_entity_poly.entity_id
_entity_poly.type
_entity_poly.pdbx_seq_one_letter_code
_entity_poly.pdbx_strand_id
1 'polypeptide(L)' 'FATSIIGALFIIATLSLPMWHAMHRLHHGMHDLKFHTGLAGKIICYLLAFIITLWALVGVIII' A
#
# COMPACT_ATOMS: atom_id res chain seq x y z
N PHE A 1 20.15 6.03 -9.71
CA PHE A 1 19.50 5.19 -8.68
C PHE A 1 18.14 4.71 -9.17
N ALA A 2 17.15 5.58 -9.34
CA ALA A 2 15.79 5.16 -9.71
C ALA A 2 15.68 4.49 -11.11
N THR A 3 16.57 4.84 -12.04
CA THR A 3 16.63 4.26 -13.39
C THR A 3 17.36 2.91 -13.48
N SER A 4 17.98 2.41 -12.41
CA SER A 4 18.54 1.07 -12.39
C SER A 4 17.49 0.06 -11.94
N ILE A 5 17.55 -1.18 -12.45
CA ILE A 5 16.58 -2.24 -12.09
C ILE A 5 16.51 -2.44 -10.57
N ILE A 6 17.66 -2.46 -9.89
CA ILE A 6 17.72 -2.65 -8.44
C ILE A 6 17.10 -1.46 -7.71
N GLY A 7 17.37 -0.22 -8.14
CA GLY A 7 16.79 0.97 -7.52
C GLY A 7 15.28 1.08 -7.73
N ALA A 8 14.81 0.75 -8.93
CA ALA A 8 13.40 0.63 -9.28
C ALA A 8 12.66 -0.35 -8.36
N LEU A 9 13.18 -1.58 -8.23
CA LEU A 9 12.62 -2.60 -7.34
C LEU A 9 12.63 -2.16 -5.87
N PHE A 10 13.70 -1.48 -5.43
CA PHE A 10 13.79 -0.96 -4.07
C PHE A 10 12.72 0.11 -3.78
N ILE A 11 12.47 1.02 -4.72
CA ILE A 11 11.41 2.04 -4.60
C ILE A 11 10.04 1.37 -4.50
N ILE A 12 9.72 0.44 -5.41
CA ILE A 12 8.44 -0.27 -5.42
C ILE A 12 8.23 -1.03 -4.10
N ALA A 13 9.25 -1.75 -3.62
CA ALA A 13 9.16 -2.53 -2.39
C ALA A 13 8.99 -1.63 -1.16
N THR A 14 9.75 -0.54 -1.07
CA THR A 14 9.74 0.38 0.07
C THR A 14 8.42 1.15 0.20
N LEU A 15 7.75 1.42 -0.91
CA LEU A 15 6.42 2.05 -0.89
C LEU A 15 5.31 1.02 -0.68
N SER A 16 5.36 -0.10 -1.39
CA SER A 16 4.28 -1.09 -1.37
C SER A 16 4.21 -1.85 -0.05
N LEU A 17 5.30 -2.48 0.38
CA LEU A 17 5.27 -3.43 1.50
C LEU A 17 4.86 -2.77 2.83
N PRO A 18 5.40 -1.60 3.22
CA PRO A 18 4.95 -0.90 4.42
C PRO A 18 3.51 -0.43 4.32
N MET A 19 3.03 -0.05 3.12
CA MET A 19 1.64 0.36 2.94
C MET A 19 0.67 -0.81 3.13
N TRP A 20 0.96 -1.98 2.55
CA TRP A 20 0.19 -3.20 2.80
C TRP A 20 0.19 -3.58 4.28
N HIS A 21 1.34 -3.51 4.94
CA HIS A 21 1.44 -3.76 6.38
C HIS A 21 0.59 -2.77 7.19
N ALA A 22 0.73 -1.46 6.92
CA ALA A 22 0.00 -0.41 7.63
C ALA A 22 -1.52 -0.54 7.44
N MET A 23 -2.00 -0.74 6.22
CA MET A 23 -3.43 -0.88 5.94
C MET A 23 -4.01 -2.18 6.50
N HIS A 24 -3.24 -3.27 6.55
CA HIS A 24 -3.64 -4.49 7.24
C HIS A 24 -3.79 -4.26 8.75
N ARG A 25 -2.82 -3.60 9.38
CA ARG A 25 -2.88 -3.23 10.80
C ARG A 25 -4.02 -2.26 11.08
N LEU A 26 -4.29 -1.30 10.19
CA LEU A 26 -5.40 -0.36 10.31
C LEU A 26 -6.76 -1.06 10.16
N HIS A 27 -6.90 -2.02 9.23
CA HIS A 27 -8.11 -2.82 9.09
C HIS A 27 -8.47 -3.55 10.38
N HIS A 28 -7.49 -4.20 11.00
CA HIS A 28 -7.71 -4.87 12.29
C HIS A 28 -7.85 -3.87 13.44
N GLY A 29 -7.10 -2.77 13.44
CA GLY A 29 -7.19 -1.72 14.45
C GLY A 29 -8.57 -1.05 14.49
N MET A 30 -9.28 -0.96 13.36
CA MET A 30 -10.67 -0.50 13.34
C MET A 30 -11.59 -1.41 14.15
N HIS A 31 -11.39 -2.73 14.07
CA HIS A 31 -12.15 -3.68 14.87
C HIS A 31 -11.82 -3.53 16.37
N ASP A 32 -10.54 -3.38 16.71
CA ASP A 32 -10.09 -3.20 18.10
C ASP A 32 -10.67 -1.93 18.74
N LEU A 33 -10.79 -0.86 17.95
CA LEU A 33 -11.39 0.42 18.36
C LEU A 33 -12.93 0.43 18.27
N LYS A 34 -13.56 -0.70 17.93
CA LYS A 34 -15.02 -0.87 17.79
C LYS A 34 -15.66 -0.02 16.68
N PHE A 35 -14.92 0.30 15.63
CA PHE A 35 -15.49 0.87 14.41
C PHE A 35 -16.11 -0.25 13.55
N HIS A 36 -17.42 -0.17 13.32
CA HIS A 36 -18.20 -1.18 12.58
C HIS A 36 -18.15 -0.95 11.06
N THR A 37 -16.94 -0.90 10.49
CA THR A 37 -16.74 -0.59 9.06
C THR A 37 -17.00 -1.79 8.14
N GLY A 38 -17.04 -3.01 8.69
CA GLY A 38 -17.41 -4.23 7.97
C GLY A 38 -16.60 -4.45 6.67
N LEU A 39 -17.28 -4.90 5.62
CA LEU A 39 -16.67 -5.14 4.31
C LEU A 39 -16.12 -3.85 3.69
N ALA A 40 -16.77 -2.70 3.90
CA ALA A 40 -16.32 -1.43 3.34
C ALA A 40 -14.94 -1.04 3.89
N GLY A 41 -14.72 -1.20 5.20
CA GLY A 41 -13.41 -0.94 5.80
C GLY A 41 -12.31 -1.83 5.23
N LYS A 42 -12.60 -3.11 5.00
CA LYS A 42 -11.67 -4.04 4.35
C LYS A 42 -11.31 -3.58 2.94
N ILE A 43 -12.33 -3.27 2.13
CA ILE A 43 -12.16 -2.83 0.74
C ILE A 43 -11.34 -1.55 0.68
N ILE A 44 -11.69 -0.53 1.47
CA ILE A 44 -11.00 0.77 1.46
C ILE A 44 -9.52 0.59 1.85
N CYS A 45 -9.21 -0.12 2.94
CA CYS A 45 -7.83 -0.34 3.36
C CYS A 45 -6.97 -0.99 2.25
N TYR A 46 -7.47 -2.07 1.64
CA TYR A 46 -6.68 -2.80 0.65
C TYR A 46 -6.68 -2.12 -0.73
N LEU A 47 -7.73 -1.37 -1.09
CA LEU A 47 -7.71 -0.53 -2.29
C LEU A 47 -6.69 0.61 -2.15
N LEU A 48 -6.59 1.26 -0.98
CA LEU A 48 -5.57 2.28 -0.74
C LEU A 48 -4.16 1.70 -0.85
N ALA A 49 -3.91 0.52 -0.27
CA ALA A 49 -2.63 -0.16 -0.42
C ALA A 49 -2.30 -0.49 -1.89
N PHE A 50 -3.29 -0.98 -2.64
CA PHE A 50 -3.16 -1.27 -4.06
C PHE A 50 -2.88 -0.01 -4.90
N ILE A 51 -3.58 1.10 -4.64
CA ILE A 51 -3.37 2.38 -5.33
C ILE A 51 -1.93 2.86 -5.15
N ILE A 52 -1.39 2.81 -3.93
CA ILE A 52 0.00 3.20 -3.67
C ILE A 52 0.99 2.29 -4.40
N THR A 53 0.73 0.97 -4.45
CA THR A 53 1.54 0.05 -5.26
C THR A 53 1.51 0.42 -6.74
N LEU A 54 0.34 0.71 -7.32
CA LEU A 54 0.23 1.15 -8.71
C LEU A 54 0.95 2.48 -8.95
N TRP A 55 0.85 3.42 -8.00
CA TRP A 55 1.51 4.72 -8.11
C TRP A 55 3.03 4.59 -8.11
N ALA A 56 3.58 3.70 -7.27
CA ALA A 56 5.00 3.38 -7.27
C ALA A 56 5.44 2.74 -8.60
N LEU A 57 4.64 1.83 -9.17
CA LEU A 57 4.91 1.22 -10.47
C LEU A 57 4.92 2.25 -11.60
N VAL A 58 3.87 3.06 -11.70
CA VAL A 58 3.76 4.11 -12.72
C VAL A 58 4.92 5.10 -12.56
N GLY A 59 5.21 5.54 -11.33
CA GLY A 59 6.29 6.47 -11.04
C GLY A 59 7.67 5.97 -11.49
N VAL A 60 7.95 4.67 -11.37
CA VAL A 60 9.20 4.07 -11.83
C VAL A 60 9.24 3.87 -13.35
N ILE A 61 8.09 3.66 -14.00
CA ILE A 61 8.00 3.46 -15.46
C ILE A 61 8.18 4.78 -16.23
N ILE A 62 7.75 5.90 -15.67
CA ILE A 62 7.74 7.20 -16.35
C ILE A 62 9.02 8.04 -16.16
N ILE A 63 9.94 7.61 -15.30
CA ILE A 63 11.21 8.28 -15.01
C ILE A 63 12.38 7.63 -15.75
#